data_AF-A0A671M239-F1
#
_entry.id   AF-A0A671M239-F1
#
_cell.length_a   1.000
_cell.length_b   1.000
_cell.length_c   1.000
_cell.angle_alpha   90.00
_cell.angle_beta   90.00
_cell.angle_gamma   90.00
#
_symmetry.space_group_name_H-M   'P 1'
#
loop_
_entity.id
_entity.type
_entity.pdbx_description
1 polymer ?
#
loop_
_entity_poly.entity_id
_entity_poly.type
_entity_poly.pdbx_seq_one_letter_code
_entity_poly.pdbx_strand_id
1 'polypeptide(L)'
;LEELHPNVLCAVAFLFHIQYNELLGITVNKLLLTLFCLLNSDSLILAKTSLRLCKHDNCSGCEDLHLCRYFVCGNCRFGTKCKNSHDLTSTHNSDLLEKHDLYGLAHGELFQLLLQNDPSLLPEVCSHYNKGNGEYGSCKYKTSCTNLHICLHFLQDDCKFGAACKRAHCFDANAQKILNTRGLGPENMRKLHRLYKIKLLIASAFKKSETGE
;
A
#
# COMPACT_ATOMS: atom_id res chain seq x y z
N LEU A 1 -37.78 -5.51 -19.57
CA LEU A 1 -37.21 -4.40 -18.78
C LEU A 1 -36.34 -5.05 -17.72
N GLU A 2 -35.06 -5.22 -18.05
CA GLU A 2 -34.10 -6.04 -17.30
C GLU A 2 -33.87 -5.51 -15.88
N GLU A 3 -33.84 -6.45 -14.95
CA GLU A 3 -33.65 -6.25 -13.52
C GLU A 3 -32.18 -5.89 -13.20
N LEU A 4 -31.99 -4.85 -12.39
CA LEU A 4 -30.66 -4.41 -11.92
C LEU A 4 -30.25 -5.16 -10.64
N HIS A 5 -28.99 -5.61 -10.63
CA HIS A 5 -28.37 -6.59 -9.73
C HIS A 5 -28.23 -6.10 -8.25
N PRO A 6 -28.48 -6.95 -7.23
CA PRO A 6 -28.48 -6.54 -5.81
C PRO A 6 -27.12 -6.21 -5.17
N ASN A 7 -26.01 -6.29 -5.92
CA ASN A 7 -24.65 -6.24 -5.35
C ASN A 7 -24.10 -4.83 -5.13
N VAL A 8 -24.88 -3.78 -5.40
CA VAL A 8 -24.39 -2.40 -5.36
C VAL A 8 -24.73 -1.69 -4.04
N LEU A 9 -25.69 -2.20 -3.26
CA LEU A 9 -26.20 -1.50 -2.07
C LEU A 9 -25.62 -1.94 -0.71
N CYS A 10 -24.83 -3.02 -0.64
CA CYS A 10 -24.34 -3.51 0.66
C CYS A 10 -22.91 -3.04 1.01
N ALA A 11 -22.13 -2.56 0.04
CA ALA A 11 -20.73 -2.16 0.28
C ALA A 11 -20.55 -0.74 0.85
N VAL A 12 -21.62 0.07 0.90
CA VAL A 12 -21.57 1.47 1.35
C VAL A 12 -22.14 1.66 2.76
N ALA A 13 -22.74 0.62 3.37
CA ALA A 13 -23.44 0.76 4.65
C ALA A 13 -22.65 0.32 5.91
N PHE A 14 -21.41 -0.17 5.79
CA PHE A 14 -20.63 -0.63 6.96
C PHE A 14 -19.50 0.29 7.42
N LEU A 15 -19.37 1.48 6.82
CA LEU A 15 -18.40 2.50 7.23
C LEU A 15 -19.02 3.70 7.96
N PHE A 16 -20.32 3.69 8.26
CA PHE A 16 -20.96 4.68 9.12
C PHE A 16 -21.75 3.95 10.21
N HIS A 17 -21.39 4.21 11.48
CA HIS A 17 -21.89 3.61 12.73
C HIS A 17 -21.30 2.26 13.18
N ILE A 18 -20.05 2.27 13.62
CA ILE A 18 -19.74 1.67 14.93
C ILE A 18 -19.17 2.79 15.82
N GLN A 19 -20.07 3.59 16.38
CA GLN A 19 -19.91 4.08 17.75
C GLN A 19 -20.27 2.91 18.67
N TYR A 20 -19.50 2.70 19.75
CA TYR A 20 -19.58 1.63 20.78
C TYR A 20 -18.96 0.29 20.36
N ASN A 21 -18.01 -0.32 21.07
CA ASN A 21 -17.63 -0.25 22.48
C ASN A 21 -16.10 -0.47 22.62
N GLU A 22 -15.52 0.13 23.65
CA GLU A 22 -14.16 -0.17 24.11
C GLU A 22 -13.97 -1.68 24.37
N LEU A 23 -12.75 -2.17 24.14
CA LEU A 23 -12.19 -3.50 24.53
C LEU A 23 -12.26 -4.69 23.55
N LEU A 24 -12.76 -4.58 22.30
CA LEU A 24 -12.77 -5.73 21.35
C LEU A 24 -12.27 -5.42 19.91
N GLY A 25 -11.64 -4.26 19.70
CA GLY A 25 -11.13 -3.82 18.40
C GLY A 25 -10.08 -4.76 17.80
N ILE A 26 -10.18 -5.03 16.50
CA ILE A 26 -9.35 -5.90 15.65
C ILE A 26 -9.78 -7.38 15.58
N THR A 27 -9.86 -8.14 16.68
CA THR A 27 -10.08 -9.61 16.59
C THR A 27 -11.49 -9.99 16.09
N VAL A 28 -12.52 -9.28 16.57
CA VAL A 28 -13.92 -9.50 16.14
C VAL A 28 -14.09 -9.07 14.67
N ASN A 29 -13.47 -7.96 14.28
CA ASN A 29 -13.44 -7.50 12.88
C ASN A 29 -12.71 -8.50 11.96
N LYS A 30 -11.59 -9.08 12.39
CA LYS A 30 -10.88 -10.10 11.61
C LYS A 30 -11.76 -11.34 11.36
N LEU A 31 -12.52 -11.79 12.37
CA LEU A 31 -13.43 -12.93 12.24
C LEU A 31 -14.62 -12.63 11.31
N LEU A 32 -15.27 -11.47 11.47
CA LEU A 32 -16.37 -11.03 10.61
C LEU A 32 -15.93 -10.81 9.16
N LEU A 33 -14.77 -10.20 8.94
CA LEU A 33 -14.18 -10.03 7.60
C LEU A 33 -13.84 -11.39 6.97
N THR A 34 -13.32 -12.33 7.77
CA THR A 34 -13.04 -13.70 7.30
C THR A 34 -14.33 -14.40 6.89
N LEU A 35 -15.39 -14.31 7.69
CA LEU A 35 -16.70 -14.88 7.36
C LEU A 35 -17.30 -14.24 6.11
N PHE A 36 -17.19 -12.92 5.95
CA PHE A 36 -17.64 -12.21 4.75
C PHE A 36 -16.91 -12.68 3.48
N CYS A 37 -15.59 -12.84 3.53
CA CYS A 37 -14.80 -13.40 2.42
C CYS A 37 -15.17 -14.85 2.12
N LEU A 38 -15.44 -15.67 3.14
CA LEU A 38 -15.87 -17.07 2.95
C LEU A 38 -17.23 -17.16 2.26
N LEU A 39 -18.14 -16.22 2.56
CA LEU A 39 -19.47 -16.15 1.96
C LEU A 39 -19.45 -15.51 0.56
N ASN A 40 -18.42 -14.71 0.24
CA ASN A 40 -18.30 -13.99 -1.01
C ASN A 40 -16.93 -14.23 -1.65
N SER A 41 -16.80 -15.35 -2.35
CA SER A 41 -15.55 -15.85 -2.95
C SER A 41 -14.84 -14.86 -3.89
N ASP A 42 -15.56 -13.88 -4.44
CA ASP A 42 -15.03 -12.86 -5.36
C ASP A 42 -14.81 -11.48 -4.71
N SER A 43 -15.02 -11.36 -3.39
CA SER A 43 -14.87 -10.08 -2.69
C SER A 43 -13.43 -9.82 -2.24
N LEU A 44 -12.88 -8.67 -2.65
CA LEU A 44 -11.57 -8.19 -2.22
C LEU A 44 -11.71 -7.15 -1.10
N ILE A 45 -11.17 -7.47 0.08
CA ILE A 45 -11.10 -6.55 1.22
C ILE A 45 -9.74 -5.85 1.23
N LEU A 46 -9.76 -4.52 1.28
CA LEU A 46 -8.55 -3.68 1.32
C LEU A 46 -8.46 -2.94 2.65
N ALA A 47 -7.45 -3.28 3.45
CA ALA A 47 -7.18 -2.59 4.70
C ALA A 47 -6.57 -1.20 4.45
N LYS A 48 -7.14 -0.17 5.06
CA LYS A 48 -6.72 1.23 4.92
C LYS A 48 -6.31 1.81 6.26
N THR A 49 -5.40 2.78 6.20
CA THR A 49 -5.05 3.64 7.35
C THR A 49 -4.62 5.02 6.83
N SER A 50 -4.83 6.05 7.63
CA SER A 50 -4.29 7.39 7.40
C SER A 50 -2.86 7.56 7.93
N LEU A 51 -2.37 6.67 8.80
CA LEU A 51 -1.02 6.76 9.37
C LEU A 51 0.07 6.69 8.28
N ARG A 52 1.06 7.55 8.40
CA ARG A 52 2.25 7.59 7.54
C ARG A 52 3.51 7.56 8.38
N LEU A 53 4.66 7.38 7.73
CA LEU A 53 5.94 7.64 8.37
C LEU A 53 6.27 9.13 8.33
N CYS A 54 6.71 9.63 9.47
CA CYS A 54 7.23 10.98 9.55
C CYS A 54 8.53 11.10 8.74
N LYS A 55 8.73 12.26 8.12
CA LYS A 55 9.91 12.58 7.29
C LYS A 55 10.85 13.58 7.94
N HIS A 56 10.52 14.07 9.13
CA HIS A 56 11.23 15.12 9.83
C HIS A 56 11.76 14.61 11.17
N ASP A 57 12.82 15.26 11.65
CA ASP A 57 13.38 15.04 12.97
C ASP A 57 12.85 16.15 13.92
N ASN A 58 12.75 15.86 15.22
CA ASN A 58 12.37 16.81 16.28
C ASN A 58 10.99 17.47 16.09
N CYS A 59 9.97 16.67 15.80
CA CYS A 59 8.60 17.13 15.59
C CYS A 59 7.91 17.49 16.92
N SER A 60 7.11 18.55 16.92
CA SER A 60 6.15 18.85 18.00
C SER A 60 4.73 18.58 17.49
N GLY A 61 3.93 17.78 18.22
CA GLY A 61 2.56 17.44 17.83
C GLY A 61 2.45 16.66 16.52
N CYS A 62 3.39 15.75 16.24
CA CYS A 62 3.37 14.96 15.01
C CYS A 62 2.23 13.92 15.03
N GLU A 63 1.58 13.72 13.90
CA GLU A 63 0.52 12.71 13.72
C GLU A 63 0.99 11.53 12.86
N ASP A 64 2.29 11.46 12.59
CA ASP A 64 2.94 10.41 11.82
C ASP A 64 3.86 9.55 12.71
N LEU A 65 4.05 8.29 12.32
CA LEU A 65 4.91 7.35 13.03
C LEU A 65 6.39 7.73 12.90
N HIS A 66 7.06 7.83 14.04
CA HIS A 66 8.50 7.99 14.13
C HIS A 66 9.16 6.61 14.04
N LEU A 67 9.33 6.13 12.81
CA LEU A 67 9.97 4.84 12.53
C LEU A 67 11.00 4.96 11.41
N CYS A 68 12.04 4.14 11.51
CA CYS A 68 12.99 3.94 10.45
C CYS A 68 12.29 3.37 9.22
N ARG A 69 12.28 4.15 8.13
CA ARG A 69 11.80 3.69 6.83
C ARG A 69 12.36 2.33 6.43
N TYR A 70 13.66 2.12 6.58
CA TYR A 70 14.31 0.87 6.17
C TYR A 70 13.90 -0.30 7.07
N PHE A 71 13.50 -0.04 8.32
CA PHE A 71 12.98 -1.07 9.21
C PHE A 71 11.60 -1.52 8.75
N VAL A 72 10.69 -0.57 8.47
CA VAL A 72 9.36 -0.84 7.92
C VAL A 72 9.45 -1.55 6.57
N CYS A 73 10.38 -1.13 5.70
CA CYS A 73 10.61 -1.76 4.41
C CYS A 73 11.38 -3.10 4.49
N GLY A 74 11.85 -3.52 5.67
CA GLY A 74 12.51 -4.82 5.90
C GLY A 74 13.97 -4.90 5.44
N ASN A 75 14.68 -3.77 5.35
CA ASN A 75 16.07 -3.69 4.88
C ASN A 75 16.98 -2.77 5.73
N CYS A 76 16.63 -2.52 7.00
CA CYS A 76 17.52 -1.75 7.88
C CYS A 76 18.73 -2.60 8.27
N ARG A 77 19.93 -2.14 7.92
CA ARG A 77 21.20 -2.83 8.20
C ARG A 77 21.86 -2.42 9.51
N PHE A 78 21.32 -1.40 10.19
CA PHE A 78 21.93 -0.83 11.39
C PHE A 78 21.43 -1.46 12.70
N GLY A 79 20.31 -2.21 12.65
CA GLY A 79 19.73 -2.85 13.83
C GLY A 79 19.52 -1.86 14.98
N THR A 80 20.00 -2.22 16.17
CA THR A 80 19.94 -1.38 17.38
C THR A 80 20.80 -0.11 17.31
N LYS A 81 21.73 0.00 16.35
CA LYS A 81 22.56 1.19 16.12
C LYS A 81 21.93 2.15 15.11
N CYS A 82 20.70 1.90 14.67
CA CYS A 82 20.02 2.80 13.74
C CYS A 82 19.73 4.13 14.42
N LYS A 83 20.08 5.24 13.76
CA LYS A 83 19.73 6.59 14.25
C LYS A 83 18.24 6.88 14.22
N ASN A 84 17.48 6.15 13.39
CA ASN A 84 16.04 6.27 13.29
C ASN A 84 15.38 5.21 14.18
N SER A 85 14.29 5.58 14.85
CA SER A 85 13.61 4.69 15.80
C SER A 85 13.14 3.38 15.16
N HIS A 86 13.32 2.25 15.85
CA HIS A 86 12.69 0.97 15.54
C HIS A 86 11.61 0.61 16.57
N ASP A 87 11.29 1.55 17.47
CA ASP A 87 10.49 1.30 18.65
C ASP A 87 9.02 1.68 18.39
N LEU A 88 8.22 0.65 18.14
CA LEU A 88 6.76 0.77 18.04
C LEU A 88 6.10 1.03 19.40
N THR A 89 6.79 0.73 20.50
CA THR A 89 6.29 0.85 21.88
C THR A 89 6.65 2.18 22.54
N SER A 90 7.37 3.06 21.82
CA SER A 90 7.55 4.44 22.29
C SER A 90 6.19 5.09 22.54
N THR A 91 6.11 5.98 23.54
CA THR A 91 4.85 6.66 23.92
C THR A 91 4.15 7.26 22.69
N HIS A 92 4.88 8.04 21.90
CA HIS A 92 4.38 8.64 20.66
C HIS A 92 3.78 7.64 19.67
N ASN A 93 4.52 6.58 19.34
CA ASN A 93 4.03 5.61 18.36
C ASN A 93 2.88 4.78 18.92
N SER A 94 2.91 4.44 20.21
CA SER A 94 1.84 3.68 20.88
C SER A 94 0.53 4.48 20.89
N ASP A 95 0.58 5.76 21.25
CA ASP A 95 -0.58 6.65 21.28
C ASP A 95 -1.22 6.77 19.88
N LEU A 96 -0.40 6.91 18.82
CA LEU A 96 -0.90 6.92 17.44
C LEU A 96 -1.47 5.57 17.00
N LEU A 97 -0.84 4.46 17.37
CA LEU A 97 -1.34 3.13 17.02
C LEU A 97 -2.66 2.82 17.74
N GLU A 98 -2.83 3.25 18.99
CA GLU A 98 -4.08 3.13 19.73
C GLU A 98 -5.16 4.01 19.13
N LYS A 99 -4.87 5.30 18.88
CA LYS A 99 -5.77 6.25 18.21
C LYS A 99 -6.31 5.76 16.87
N HIS A 100 -5.56 4.90 16.19
CA HIS A 100 -5.93 4.34 14.88
C HIS A 100 -6.39 2.88 14.93
N ASP A 101 -6.61 2.29 16.11
CA ASP A 101 -7.02 0.90 16.30
C ASP A 101 -6.05 -0.13 15.66
N LEU A 102 -4.74 0.15 15.73
CA LEU A 102 -3.67 -0.68 15.14
C LEU A 102 -2.72 -1.31 16.18
N TYR A 103 -2.87 -0.99 17.47
CA TYR A 103 -1.97 -1.47 18.53
C TYR A 103 -1.89 -3.00 18.60
N GLY A 104 -2.98 -3.71 18.32
CA GLY A 104 -3.03 -5.18 18.35
C GLY A 104 -2.46 -5.90 17.11
N LEU A 105 -1.96 -5.17 16.10
CA LEU A 105 -1.37 -5.79 14.91
C LEU A 105 0.04 -6.28 15.18
N ALA A 106 0.38 -7.47 14.65
CA ALA A 106 1.76 -7.92 14.63
C ALA A 106 2.60 -6.97 13.75
N HIS A 107 3.90 -6.80 14.08
CA HIS A 107 4.79 -5.88 13.35
C HIS A 107 4.75 -6.09 11.83
N GLY A 108 4.75 -7.35 11.39
CA GLY A 108 4.67 -7.71 9.98
C GLY A 108 3.36 -7.24 9.32
N GLU A 109 2.23 -7.37 10.01
CA GLU A 109 0.92 -6.92 9.51
C GLU A 109 0.87 -5.39 9.41
N LEU A 110 1.34 -4.68 10.44
CA LEU A 110 1.44 -3.23 10.43
C LEU A 110 2.34 -2.72 9.29
N PHE A 111 3.50 -3.34 9.06
CA PHE A 111 4.40 -2.90 7.99
C PHE A 111 3.83 -3.15 6.60
N GLN A 112 3.10 -4.25 6.37
CA GLN A 112 2.37 -4.45 5.11
C GLN A 112 1.28 -3.39 4.94
N LEU A 113 0.53 -3.08 6.00
CA LEU A 113 -0.50 -2.04 6.00
C LEU A 113 0.08 -0.65 5.68
N LEU A 114 1.26 -0.32 6.22
CA LEU A 114 1.97 0.91 5.90
C LEU A 114 2.48 0.91 4.45
N LEU A 115 3.12 -0.17 3.98
CA LEU A 115 3.65 -0.28 2.61
C LEU A 115 2.58 -0.05 1.53
N GLN A 116 1.35 -0.50 1.77
CA GLN A 116 0.25 -0.35 0.81
C GLN A 116 -0.48 1.01 0.90
N ASN A 117 -0.42 1.71 2.05
CA ASN A 117 -1.13 2.98 2.28
C ASN A 117 -0.24 4.22 2.23
N ASP A 118 1.04 4.14 2.61
CA ASP A 118 1.95 5.27 2.60
C ASP A 118 2.61 5.43 1.21
N PRO A 119 2.24 6.47 0.44
CA PRO A 119 2.74 6.66 -0.92
C PRO A 119 4.25 6.91 -0.95
N SER A 120 4.85 7.34 0.16
CA SER A 120 6.28 7.59 0.24
C SER A 120 7.09 6.29 0.28
N LEU A 121 6.52 5.16 0.71
CA LEU A 121 7.26 3.92 0.95
C LEU A 121 7.61 3.14 -0.33
N LEU A 122 6.75 3.20 -1.35
CA LEU A 122 6.97 2.55 -2.64
C LEU A 122 7.22 3.58 -3.74
N PRO A 123 8.26 3.41 -4.59
CA PRO A 123 8.50 4.32 -5.72
C PRO A 123 7.30 4.35 -6.66
N GLU A 124 7.11 5.48 -7.34
CA GLU A 124 6.02 5.62 -8.30
C GLU A 124 6.30 4.88 -9.59
N VAL A 125 5.23 4.49 -10.29
CA VAL A 125 5.30 3.99 -11.67
C VAL A 125 5.38 5.19 -12.60
N CYS A 126 6.36 5.20 -13.50
CA CYS A 126 6.54 6.28 -14.44
C CYS A 126 5.36 6.33 -15.43
N SER A 127 4.56 7.40 -15.36
CA SER A 127 3.43 7.62 -16.25
C SER A 127 3.88 7.87 -17.70
N HIS A 128 5.01 8.54 -17.90
CA HIS A 128 5.60 8.77 -19.22
C HIS A 128 6.10 7.47 -19.87
N TYR A 129 6.68 6.57 -19.08
CA TYR A 129 7.02 5.24 -19.56
C TYR A 129 5.80 4.48 -20.05
N ASN A 130 4.63 4.67 -19.43
CA ASN A 130 3.38 4.01 -19.84
C ASN A 130 2.65 4.70 -21.01
N LYS A 131 3.23 5.76 -21.60
CA LYS A 131 2.67 6.49 -22.74
C LYS A 131 3.66 6.52 -23.90
N GLY A 132 3.19 6.75 -25.12
CA GLY A 132 4.05 6.92 -26.30
C GLY A 132 4.75 5.63 -26.77
N ASN A 133 5.49 5.77 -27.88
CA ASN A 133 6.15 4.67 -28.59
C ASN A 133 7.61 4.47 -28.15
N GLY A 134 8.20 3.34 -28.55
CA GLY A 134 9.59 2.98 -28.24
C GLY A 134 9.77 2.30 -26.89
N GLU A 135 11.02 1.90 -26.62
CA GLU A 135 11.44 1.12 -25.45
C GLU A 135 11.11 1.82 -24.13
N TYR A 136 11.29 3.15 -24.06
CA TYR A 136 11.07 3.97 -22.86
C TYR A 136 9.76 4.77 -22.90
N GLY A 137 8.89 4.53 -23.88
CA GLY A 137 7.71 5.36 -24.11
C GLY A 137 8.09 6.84 -24.29
N SER A 138 7.35 7.75 -23.65
CA SER A 138 7.63 9.19 -23.66
C SER A 138 8.55 9.64 -22.52
N CYS A 139 9.13 8.71 -21.74
CA CYS A 139 10.04 9.05 -20.65
C CYS A 139 11.39 9.58 -21.20
N LYS A 140 11.67 10.85 -20.94
CA LYS A 140 12.93 11.49 -21.37
C LYS A 140 14.16 11.02 -20.59
N TYR A 141 13.96 10.53 -19.37
CA TYR A 141 15.03 10.10 -18.47
C TYR A 141 15.54 8.69 -18.76
N LYS A 142 14.76 7.85 -19.47
CA LYS A 142 15.17 6.48 -19.84
C LYS A 142 15.73 5.72 -18.62
N THR A 143 16.96 5.24 -18.67
CA THR A 143 17.62 4.49 -17.59
C THR A 143 17.96 5.33 -16.36
N SER A 144 17.97 6.66 -16.43
CA SER A 144 18.16 7.55 -15.27
C SER A 144 16.85 7.94 -14.58
N CYS A 145 15.70 7.45 -15.04
CA CYS A 145 14.43 7.68 -14.37
C CYS A 145 14.43 7.06 -12.96
N THR A 146 14.00 7.84 -11.97
CA THR A 146 13.88 7.38 -10.58
C THR A 146 12.55 6.71 -10.26
N ASN A 147 11.63 6.70 -11.23
CA ASN A 147 10.34 6.02 -11.18
C ASN A 147 10.43 4.67 -11.92
N LEU A 148 9.56 3.74 -11.55
CA LEU A 148 9.56 2.40 -12.13
C LEU A 148 9.06 2.41 -13.57
N HIS A 149 9.85 1.79 -14.45
CA HIS A 149 9.49 1.51 -15.83
C HIS A 149 8.86 0.13 -15.93
N ILE A 150 7.59 0.04 -15.50
CA ILE A 150 6.81 -1.19 -15.53
C ILE A 150 5.41 -0.88 -16.09
N CYS A 151 4.81 -1.86 -16.77
CA CYS A 151 3.47 -1.72 -17.32
C CYS A 151 2.46 -1.52 -16.20
N LEU A 152 1.72 -0.41 -16.22
CA LEU A 152 0.70 -0.10 -15.21
C LEU A 152 -0.43 -1.14 -15.24
N HIS A 153 -0.82 -1.59 -16.43
CA HIS A 153 -1.88 -2.60 -16.59
C HIS A 153 -1.44 -3.99 -16.12
N PHE A 154 -0.15 -4.32 -16.25
CA PHE A 154 0.39 -5.56 -15.68
C PHE A 154 0.28 -5.56 -14.15
N LEU A 155 0.55 -4.42 -13.50
CA LEU A 155 0.39 -4.29 -12.05
C LEU A 155 -1.07 -4.33 -11.57
N GLN A 156 -2.03 -4.09 -12.47
CA GLN A 156 -3.47 -4.14 -12.17
C GLN A 156 -4.11 -5.48 -12.56
N ASP A 157 -3.34 -6.38 -13.18
CA ASP A 157 -3.82 -7.63 -13.78
C ASP A 157 -4.85 -7.44 -14.92
N ASP A 158 -4.79 -6.33 -15.64
CA ASP A 158 -5.70 -6.00 -16.75
C ASP A 158 -4.98 -5.77 -18.10
N CYS A 159 -3.68 -6.11 -18.18
CA CYS A 159 -2.92 -5.96 -19.43
C CYS A 159 -3.38 -6.94 -20.52
N LYS A 160 -4.07 -6.40 -21.53
CA LYS A 160 -4.63 -7.16 -22.66
C LYS A 160 -3.58 -7.66 -23.67
N PHE A 161 -2.35 -7.16 -23.61
CA PHE A 161 -1.30 -7.48 -24.59
C PHE A 161 -0.45 -8.69 -24.21
N GLY A 162 -0.51 -9.15 -22.96
CA GLY A 162 0.27 -10.31 -22.49
C GLY A 162 1.75 -10.18 -22.84
N ALA A 163 2.32 -11.24 -23.45
CA ALA A 163 3.72 -11.27 -23.88
C ALA A 163 4.05 -10.28 -25.01
N ALA A 164 3.06 -9.80 -25.76
CA ALA A 164 3.24 -8.80 -26.83
C ALA A 164 3.22 -7.36 -26.30
N CYS A 165 3.10 -7.16 -24.99
CA CYS A 165 3.12 -5.83 -24.39
C CYS A 165 4.47 -5.14 -24.63
N LYS A 166 4.43 -3.89 -25.10
CA LYS A 166 5.62 -3.04 -25.31
C LYS A 166 6.19 -2.46 -24.01
N ARG A 167 5.66 -2.88 -22.85
CA ARG A 167 6.02 -2.39 -21.52
C ARG A 167 6.39 -3.59 -20.65
N ALA A 168 7.32 -3.41 -19.72
CA ALA A 168 7.87 -4.49 -18.91
C ALA A 168 6.79 -5.13 -18.01
N HIS A 169 6.78 -6.46 -17.97
CA HIS A 169 5.94 -7.30 -17.09
C HIS A 169 6.78 -7.99 -16.01
N CYS A 170 7.95 -7.43 -15.70
CA CYS A 170 8.82 -7.91 -14.66
C CYS A 170 9.57 -6.74 -14.01
N PHE A 171 10.03 -6.95 -12.78
CA PHE A 171 10.91 -6.02 -12.10
C PHE A 171 12.35 -6.33 -12.52
N ASP A 172 12.78 -5.71 -13.62
CA ASP A 172 14.13 -5.85 -14.17
C ASP A 172 15.23 -5.34 -13.21
N ALA A 173 16.49 -5.45 -13.62
CA ALA A 173 17.63 -5.02 -12.80
C ALA A 173 17.57 -3.53 -12.42
N ASN A 174 17.04 -2.67 -13.29
CA ASN A 174 16.91 -1.25 -13.00
C ASN A 174 15.79 -0.98 -11.98
N ALA A 175 14.63 -1.62 -12.14
CA ALA A 175 13.56 -1.59 -11.17
C ALA A 175 14.03 -2.09 -9.79
N GLN A 176 14.75 -3.21 -9.76
CA GLN A 176 15.33 -3.75 -8.53
C GLN A 176 16.32 -2.77 -7.88
N LYS A 177 17.15 -2.08 -8.66
CA LYS A 177 18.04 -1.03 -8.15
C LYS A 177 17.25 0.09 -7.48
N ILE A 178 16.21 0.62 -8.15
CA ILE A 178 15.34 1.68 -7.60
C ILE A 178 14.69 1.22 -6.28
N LEU A 179 14.14 0.01 -6.25
CA LEU A 179 13.48 -0.57 -5.08
C LEU A 179 14.43 -0.77 -3.90
N ASN A 180 15.64 -1.28 -4.17
CA ASN A 180 16.70 -1.42 -3.16
C ASN A 180 17.14 -0.07 -2.61
N THR A 181 17.33 0.94 -3.47
CA THR A 181 17.66 2.31 -3.03
C THR A 181 16.55 2.92 -2.16
N ARG A 182 15.29 2.54 -2.39
CA ARG A 182 14.15 2.95 -1.54
C ARG A 182 14.02 2.15 -0.24
N GLY A 183 14.89 1.16 -0.04
CA GLY A 183 15.01 0.40 1.19
C GLY A 183 14.16 -0.85 1.27
N LEU A 184 13.62 -1.35 0.16
CA LEU A 184 12.80 -2.57 0.19
C LEU A 184 13.67 -3.80 0.42
N GLY A 185 13.28 -4.62 1.39
CA GLY A 185 13.92 -5.89 1.71
C GLY A 185 13.44 -7.04 0.83
N PRO A 186 14.17 -8.18 0.82
CA PRO A 186 13.91 -9.31 -0.07
C PRO A 186 12.51 -9.91 0.11
N GLU A 187 12.01 -9.97 1.34
CA GLU A 187 10.65 -10.45 1.65
C GLU A 187 9.56 -9.62 0.96
N ASN A 188 9.73 -8.30 0.96
CA ASN A 188 8.81 -7.38 0.29
C ASN A 188 9.00 -7.43 -1.23
N MET A 189 10.24 -7.66 -1.71
CA MET A 189 10.51 -7.83 -3.14
C MET A 189 9.71 -9.00 -3.74
N ARG A 190 9.55 -10.11 -3.01
CA ARG A 190 8.73 -11.27 -3.44
C ARG A 190 7.25 -10.96 -3.57
N LYS A 191 6.76 -9.91 -2.91
CA LYS A 191 5.34 -9.52 -2.85
C LYS A 191 5.03 -8.26 -3.67
N LEU A 192 5.98 -7.74 -4.45
CA LEU A 192 5.88 -6.44 -5.12
C LEU A 192 4.65 -6.29 -6.00
N HIS A 193 4.40 -7.27 -6.87
CA HIS A 193 3.26 -7.23 -7.78
C HIS A 193 1.94 -7.07 -6.99
N ARG A 194 1.74 -7.88 -5.95
CA ARG A 194 0.60 -7.78 -5.03
C ARG A 194 0.54 -6.42 -4.30
N LEU A 195 1.67 -5.93 -3.78
CA LEU A 195 1.74 -4.63 -3.09
C LEU A 195 1.32 -3.48 -4.01
N TYR A 196 1.82 -3.45 -5.25
CA TYR A 196 1.46 -2.44 -6.23
C TYR A 196 -0.01 -2.56 -6.66
N LYS A 197 -0.52 -3.77 -6.87
CA LYS A 197 -1.95 -3.99 -7.16
C LYS A 197 -2.82 -3.38 -6.07
N ILE A 198 -2.57 -3.73 -4.81
CA ILE A 198 -3.32 -3.22 -3.67
C ILE A 198 -3.22 -1.69 -3.59
N LYS A 199 -2.00 -1.12 -3.71
CA LYS A 199 -1.79 0.34 -3.69
C LYS A 199 -2.60 1.05 -4.79
N LEU A 200 -2.61 0.51 -6.00
CA LEU A 200 -3.34 1.09 -7.13
C LEU A 200 -4.87 1.00 -6.93
N LEU A 201 -5.35 -0.13 -6.42
CA LEU A 201 -6.77 -0.30 -6.08
C LEU A 201 -7.22 0.68 -5.00
N ILE A 202 -6.45 0.80 -3.91
CA ILE A 202 -6.66 1.77 -2.84
C ILE A 202 -6.79 3.18 -3.43
N ALA A 203 -5.84 3.59 -4.29
CA ALA A 203 -5.84 4.90 -4.92
C ALA A 203 -7.04 5.14 -5.87
N SER A 204 -7.46 4.12 -6.62
CA SER A 204 -8.61 4.21 -7.53
C SER A 204 -9.95 4.33 -6.79
N ALA A 205 -10.09 3.64 -5.65
CA ALA A 205 -11.29 3.71 -4.82
C ALA A 205 -11.51 5.13 -4.23
N PHE A 206 -10.43 5.86 -3.93
CA PHE A 206 -10.52 7.25 -3.47
C PHE A 206 -11.03 8.20 -4.56
N LYS A 207 -10.60 8.01 -5.81
CA LYS A 207 -11.08 8.85 -6.91
C LYS A 207 -12.59 8.71 -7.12
N LYS A 208 -13.13 7.50 -6.98
CA LYS A 208 -14.57 7.25 -7.10
C LYS A 208 -15.39 7.92 -5.98
N SER A 209 -14.87 7.94 -4.75
CA SER A 209 -15.55 8.63 -3.64
C SER A 209 -15.55 10.16 -3.76
N GLU A 210 -14.61 10.73 -4.51
CA GLU A 210 -14.55 12.18 -4.77
C GLU A 210 -15.37 12.61 -5.99
N THR A 211 -15.63 11.69 -6.94
CA THR A 211 -16.38 12.00 -8.16
C THR A 211 -17.87 11.71 -8.11
N GLY A 212 -18.38 11.05 -7.05
CA GLY A 212 -19.82 10.86 -6.85
C GLY A 212 -20.53 10.14 -8.02
N GLU A 213 -19.86 9.18 -8.66
CA GLU A 213 -20.41 8.30 -9.69
C GLU A 213 -20.52 6.86 -9.20
#